data_AF-A0A1C6V5Q3-F1
#
_entry.id   AF-A0A1C6V5Q3-F1
#
_cell.length_a   1.000
_cell.length_b   1.000
_cell.length_c   1.000
_cell.angle_alpha   90.00
_cell.angle_beta   90.00
_cell.angle_gamma   90.00
#
_symmetry.space_group_name_H-M   'P 1'
#
loop_
_entity.id
_entity.type
_entity.pdbx_description
1 polymer ?
#
loop_
_entity_poly.entity_id
_entity_poly.type
_entity_poly.pdbx_seq_one_letter_code
_entity_poly.pdbx_strand_id
1 'polypeptide(L)'
;MFGGEPVAAPDAPLARRNPVAKLAAAMVFSVVLLATLDPVAPAIAIAVELAVLPLFGVRYRVLARRALPLLAAAAGVLVTLVLFAADRSGRTLLAAGPVLVTSGVLVTALGMVLRLFAVALPGVIVFATTDPTDLADALIQNVKAPARFAIGALAAFRLVPLLAQEWQMIGMARRARGVDAGRNPVAKLRLFGSTGFALLVGAIRRGTRLAVAMDARGFDAGGPRTVARRQRFTVADGLLVAGALVVAAGSLAVSVAVGTFRPLIG
;
A
#
# COMPACT_ATOMS: atom_id res chain seq x y z
N MET A 1 21.99 2.93 3.31
CA MET A 1 21.46 3.68 4.47
C MET A 1 19.94 3.52 4.50
N PHE A 2 19.44 2.36 4.92
CA PHE A 2 18.00 2.08 5.12
C PHE A 2 17.74 1.82 6.62
N GLY A 3 18.28 2.69 7.48
CA GLY A 3 17.92 2.72 8.89
C GLY A 3 16.60 3.45 9.04
N GLY A 4 15.49 2.79 8.73
CA GLY A 4 14.17 3.29 9.10
C GLY A 4 14.00 3.10 10.60
N GLU A 5 13.65 4.17 11.32
CA GLU A 5 13.13 4.04 12.69
C GLU A 5 12.05 2.94 12.73
N PRO A 6 11.96 2.16 13.82
CA PRO A 6 10.88 1.19 13.99
C PRO A 6 9.54 1.91 13.78
N VAL A 7 8.82 1.44 12.77
CA VAL A 7 7.65 2.12 12.21
C VAL A 7 6.46 2.10 13.17
N ALA A 8 6.46 1.13 14.10
CA ALA A 8 5.49 1.00 15.16
C ALA A 8 6.22 0.79 16.49
N ALA A 9 5.73 1.44 17.55
CA ALA A 9 6.15 1.13 18.91
C ALA A 9 5.83 -0.36 19.23
N PRO A 10 6.75 -1.12 19.87
CA PRO A 10 6.54 -2.54 20.20
C PRO A 10 5.30 -2.78 21.10
N ASP A 11 4.85 -1.72 21.77
CA ASP A 11 3.88 -1.75 22.87
C ASP A 11 2.45 -1.46 22.39
N ALA A 12 2.26 -1.16 21.09
CA ALA A 12 0.97 -0.73 20.57
C ALA A 12 -0.04 -1.91 20.45
N PRO A 13 -1.24 -1.80 21.05
CA PRO A 13 -2.18 -2.92 21.20
C PRO A 13 -2.79 -3.39 19.88
N LEU A 14 -2.91 -2.49 18.89
CA LEU A 14 -3.39 -2.84 17.55
C LEU A 14 -2.25 -3.26 16.61
N ALA A 15 -1.01 -2.86 16.88
CA ALA A 15 0.15 -3.26 16.07
C ALA A 15 0.47 -4.75 16.19
N ARG A 16 0.16 -5.39 17.32
CA ARG A 16 0.37 -6.83 17.55
C ARG A 16 -0.74 -7.74 17.00
N ARG A 17 -1.77 -7.16 16.37
CA ARG A 17 -2.93 -7.90 15.86
C ARG A 17 -2.63 -8.63 14.57
N ASN A 18 -3.46 -9.63 14.28
CA ASN A 18 -3.24 -10.53 13.15
C ASN A 18 -3.16 -9.72 11.83
N PRO A 19 -2.09 -9.91 11.02
CA PRO A 19 -1.92 -9.24 9.73
C PRO A 19 -3.13 -9.33 8.79
N VAL A 20 -3.78 -10.49 8.73
CA VAL A 20 -4.96 -10.71 7.89
C VAL A 20 -6.15 -9.90 8.40
N ALA A 21 -6.30 -9.75 9.72
CA ALA A 21 -7.38 -8.96 10.28
C ALA A 21 -7.20 -7.47 10.00
N LYS A 22 -5.97 -6.95 10.08
CA LYS A 22 -5.65 -5.58 9.70
C LYS A 22 -5.92 -5.34 8.21
N LEU A 23 -5.50 -6.26 7.35
CA LEU A 23 -5.74 -6.20 5.91
C LEU A 23 -7.25 -6.24 5.61
N ALA A 24 -8.00 -7.12 6.26
CA ALA A 24 -9.44 -7.22 6.11
C ALA A 24 -10.16 -5.96 6.60
N ALA A 25 -9.76 -5.41 7.75
CA ALA A 25 -10.29 -4.15 8.27
C ALA A 25 -10.05 -2.99 7.30
N ALA A 26 -8.83 -2.85 6.77
CA ALA A 26 -8.51 -1.85 5.76
C ALA A 26 -9.33 -2.05 4.47
N MET A 27 -9.46 -3.29 3.99
CA MET A 27 -10.24 -3.60 2.78
C MET A 27 -11.72 -3.25 2.97
N VAL A 28 -12.34 -3.68 4.08
CA VAL A 28 -13.75 -3.38 4.37
C VAL A 28 -13.96 -1.87 4.48
N PHE A 29 -13.08 -1.17 5.19
CA PHE A 29 -13.14 0.28 5.33
C PHE A 29 -13.06 0.99 3.97
N SER A 30 -12.06 0.64 3.15
CA SER A 30 -11.87 1.21 1.81
C SER A 30 -13.03 0.92 0.86
N VAL A 31 -13.58 -0.31 0.85
CA VAL A 31 -14.70 -0.71 -0.02
C VAL A 31 -15.98 0.06 0.31
N VAL A 32 -16.28 0.26 1.60
CA VAL A 32 -17.45 1.03 2.02
C VAL A 32 -17.33 2.50 1.59
N LEU A 33 -16.13 3.10 1.71
CA LEU A 33 -15.90 4.50 1.33
C LEU A 33 -15.83 4.72 -0.19
N LEU A 34 -15.58 3.67 -0.96
CA LEU A 34 -15.67 3.70 -2.42
C LEU A 34 -17.12 3.88 -2.91
N ALA A 35 -18.14 3.61 -2.09
CA ALA A 35 -19.54 3.67 -2.53
C ALA A 35 -20.15 5.09 -2.55
N THR A 36 -19.48 6.09 -1.98
CA THR A 36 -19.96 7.48 -1.86
C THR A 36 -19.18 8.41 -2.78
N LEU A 37 -19.86 9.37 -3.42
CA LEU A 37 -19.25 10.46 -4.19
C LEU A 37 -18.92 11.71 -3.36
N ASP A 38 -19.27 11.72 -2.07
CA ASP A 38 -19.32 12.95 -1.27
C ASP A 38 -17.99 13.32 -0.64
N PRO A 39 -17.76 14.61 -0.35
CA PRO A 39 -16.57 15.06 0.38
C PRO A 39 -16.66 14.80 1.89
N VAL A 40 -17.86 14.71 2.46
CA VAL A 40 -18.07 14.64 3.92
C VAL A 40 -17.69 13.27 4.49
N ALA A 41 -18.16 12.17 3.88
CA ALA A 41 -17.86 10.82 4.35
C ALA A 41 -16.34 10.52 4.38
N PRO A 42 -15.57 10.75 3.28
CA PRO A 42 -14.12 10.58 3.29
C PRO A 42 -13.40 11.48 4.29
N ALA A 43 -13.86 12.72 4.51
CA ALA A 43 -13.27 13.61 5.51
C ALA A 43 -13.42 13.07 6.93
N ILE A 44 -14.61 12.60 7.29
CA ILE A 44 -14.88 11.98 8.60
C ILE A 44 -14.04 10.70 8.74
N ALA A 45 -13.98 9.89 7.69
CA ALA A 45 -13.20 8.65 7.71
C ALA A 45 -11.71 8.91 7.97
N ILE A 46 -11.12 9.90 7.28
CA ILE A 46 -9.73 10.33 7.50
C ILE A 46 -9.55 10.84 8.94
N ALA A 47 -10.49 11.64 9.46
CA ALA A 47 -10.40 12.16 10.82
C ALA A 47 -10.37 11.02 11.86
N VAL A 48 -11.24 10.02 11.70
CA VAL A 48 -11.26 8.84 12.57
C VAL A 48 -9.98 8.01 12.39
N GLU A 49 -9.51 7.83 11.17
CA GLU A 49 -8.28 7.09 10.89
C GLU A 49 -7.06 7.74 11.55
N LEU A 50 -6.94 9.07 11.46
CA LEU A 50 -5.90 9.85 12.14
C LEU A 50 -6.03 9.80 13.66
N ALA A 51 -7.25 9.67 14.20
CA ALA A 51 -7.49 9.50 15.63
C ALA A 51 -7.14 8.10 16.15
N VAL A 52 -7.31 7.05 15.32
CA VAL A 52 -6.97 5.67 15.66
C VAL A 52 -5.48 5.38 15.44
N LEU A 53 -4.78 6.18 14.62
CA LEU A 53 -3.37 6.01 14.28
C LEU A 53 -2.41 5.82 15.49
N PRO A 54 -2.55 6.54 16.62
CA PRO A 54 -1.74 6.31 17.82
C PRO A 54 -1.91 4.91 18.42
N LEU A 55 -3.08 4.28 18.28
CA LEU A 55 -3.34 2.92 18.76
C LEU A 55 -2.57 1.86 17.96
N PHE A 56 -2.19 2.19 16.71
CA PHE A 56 -1.27 1.40 15.88
C PHE A 56 0.21 1.68 16.18
N GLY A 57 0.52 2.63 17.07
CA GLY A 57 1.89 2.98 17.45
C GLY A 57 2.67 3.71 16.35
N VAL A 58 1.99 4.20 15.31
CA VAL A 58 2.62 4.90 14.19
C VAL A 58 2.73 6.39 14.53
N ARG A 59 3.90 6.98 14.29
CA ARG A 59 4.08 8.44 14.44
C ARG A 59 3.47 9.18 13.24
N TYR A 60 2.73 10.26 13.47
CA TYR A 60 2.16 11.10 12.39
C TYR A 60 3.21 11.55 11.35
N ARG A 61 4.45 11.82 11.79
CA ARG A 61 5.57 12.19 10.90
C ARG A 61 5.96 11.07 9.93
N VAL A 62 5.88 9.81 10.37
CA VAL A 62 6.20 8.64 9.52
C VAL A 62 5.10 8.45 8.48
N LEU A 63 3.83 8.60 8.89
CA LEU A 63 2.72 8.57 7.94
C LEU A 63 2.83 9.70 6.90
N ALA A 64 3.10 10.94 7.32
CA ALA A 64 3.23 12.08 6.42
C ALA A 64 4.32 11.87 5.35
N ARG A 65 5.48 11.31 5.73
CA ARG A 65 6.54 10.95 4.78
C ARG A 65 6.12 9.83 3.83
N ARG A 66 5.39 8.82 4.31
CA ARG A 66 4.88 7.72 3.47
C ARG A 66 3.71 8.13 2.58
N ALA A 67 2.98 9.17 2.96
CA ALA A 67 1.89 9.76 2.18
C ALA A 67 2.40 10.75 1.12
N LEU A 68 3.71 11.04 1.03
CA LEU A 68 4.26 11.92 -0.01
C LEU A 68 3.91 11.47 -1.45
N PRO A 69 4.02 10.19 -1.82
CA PRO A 69 3.58 9.74 -3.15
C PRO A 69 2.06 9.91 -3.34
N LEU A 70 1.26 9.79 -2.28
CA LEU A 70 -0.18 10.04 -2.33
C LEU A 70 -0.49 11.52 -2.55
N LEU A 71 0.30 12.43 -1.99
CA LEU A 71 0.18 13.87 -2.28
C LEU A 71 0.47 14.17 -3.76
N ALA A 72 1.47 13.51 -4.35
CA ALA A 72 1.73 13.63 -5.79
C ALA A 72 0.56 13.09 -6.63
N ALA A 73 -0.03 11.95 -6.25
CA ALA A 73 -1.21 11.41 -6.90
C ALA A 73 -2.43 12.34 -6.75
N ALA A 74 -2.66 12.90 -5.56
CA ALA A 74 -3.72 13.87 -5.29
C ALA A 74 -3.57 15.14 -6.13
N ALA A 75 -2.35 15.67 -6.26
CA ALA A 75 -2.06 16.79 -7.14
C ALA A 75 -2.39 16.45 -8.60
N GLY A 76 -2.05 15.24 -9.05
CA GLY A 76 -2.42 14.75 -10.38
C GLY A 76 -3.94 14.74 -10.59
N VAL A 77 -4.70 14.15 -9.65
CA VAL A 77 -6.17 14.13 -9.70
C VAL A 77 -6.75 15.55 -9.74
N LEU A 78 -6.23 16.46 -8.93
CA LEU A 78 -6.70 17.85 -8.88
C LEU A 78 -6.43 18.58 -10.20
N VAL A 79 -5.24 18.42 -10.79
CA VAL A 79 -4.91 18.99 -12.10
C VAL A 79 -5.81 18.41 -13.18
N THR A 80 -6.03 17.09 -13.21
CA THR A 80 -6.90 16.44 -14.19
C THR A 80 -8.33 16.96 -14.09
N LEU A 81 -8.90 17.08 -12.88
CA LEU A 81 -10.27 17.56 -12.72
C LEU A 81 -10.41 19.05 -13.05
N VAL A 82 -9.44 19.88 -12.69
CA VAL A 82 -9.47 21.31 -13.04
C VAL A 82 -9.40 21.53 -14.56
N LEU A 83 -8.64 20.70 -15.29
CA LEU A 83 -8.48 20.83 -16.74
C LEU A 83 -9.60 20.15 -17.55
N PHE A 84 -10.10 18.99 -17.09
CA PHE A 84 -10.95 18.10 -17.87
C PHE A 84 -12.32 17.79 -17.26
N ALA A 85 -12.73 18.42 -16.16
CA ALA A 85 -14.06 18.19 -15.60
C ALA A 85 -15.17 18.52 -16.64
N ALA A 86 -15.99 17.51 -16.92
CA ALA A 86 -17.13 17.59 -17.83
C ALA A 86 -18.29 18.38 -17.22
N ASP A 87 -18.48 18.29 -15.90
CA ASP A 87 -19.49 19.03 -15.17
C ASP A 87 -18.88 20.30 -14.56
N ARG A 88 -19.19 21.45 -15.17
CA ARG A 88 -18.72 22.79 -14.75
C ARG A 88 -19.86 23.58 -14.11
N SER A 89 -20.67 22.92 -13.29
CA SER A 89 -21.75 23.56 -12.55
C SER A 89 -21.24 24.58 -11.51
N GLY A 90 -22.07 25.59 -11.24
CA GLY A 90 -21.84 26.61 -10.21
C GLY A 90 -21.12 27.88 -10.66
N ARG A 91 -20.88 28.79 -9.69
CA ARG A 91 -20.20 30.07 -9.92
C ARG A 91 -18.76 29.85 -10.39
N THR A 92 -18.36 30.55 -11.45
CA THR A 92 -16.98 30.64 -11.93
C THR A 92 -16.16 31.45 -10.93
N LEU A 93 -15.09 30.86 -10.40
CA LEU A 93 -14.19 31.51 -9.44
C LEU A 93 -12.94 32.06 -10.14
N LEU A 94 -12.47 31.34 -11.15
CA LEU A 94 -11.27 31.68 -11.89
C LEU A 94 -11.44 31.21 -13.33
N ALA A 95 -11.29 32.12 -14.28
CA ALA A 95 -11.30 31.83 -15.70
C ALA A 95 -10.00 32.38 -16.30
N ALA A 96 -9.06 31.48 -16.57
CA ALA A 96 -7.76 31.81 -17.15
C ALA A 96 -7.47 30.85 -18.31
N GLY A 97 -7.87 31.22 -19.53
CA GLY A 97 -7.67 30.42 -20.73
C GLY A 97 -8.34 29.05 -20.67
N PRO A 98 -7.62 27.92 -20.91
CA PRO A 98 -8.20 26.57 -20.82
C PRO A 98 -8.55 26.15 -19.38
N VAL A 99 -8.11 26.90 -18.37
CA VAL A 99 -8.37 26.65 -16.96
C VAL A 99 -9.62 27.40 -16.53
N LEU A 100 -10.71 26.68 -16.31
CA LEU A 100 -11.95 27.24 -15.78
C LEU A 100 -12.30 26.53 -14.47
N VAL A 101 -12.07 27.22 -13.35
CA VAL A 101 -12.34 26.70 -12.01
C VAL A 101 -13.72 27.17 -11.60
N THR A 102 -14.66 26.23 -11.49
CA THR A 102 -15.97 26.49 -10.88
C THR A 102 -16.04 25.94 -9.47
N SER A 103 -16.97 26.48 -8.69
CA SER A 103 -17.29 25.95 -7.35
C SER A 103 -17.67 24.46 -7.39
N GLY A 104 -18.39 23.99 -8.40
CA GLY A 104 -18.73 22.56 -8.58
C GLY A 104 -17.51 21.67 -8.83
N VAL A 105 -16.57 22.13 -9.67
CA VAL A 105 -15.31 21.41 -9.92
C VAL A 105 -14.47 21.31 -8.65
N LEU A 106 -14.41 22.39 -7.86
CA LEU A 106 -13.63 22.40 -6.62
C LEU A 106 -14.18 21.42 -5.57
N VAL A 107 -15.51 21.37 -5.38
CA VAL A 107 -16.15 20.43 -4.45
C VAL A 107 -15.92 18.98 -4.89
N THR A 108 -16.08 18.71 -6.19
CA THR A 108 -15.84 17.37 -6.76
C THR A 108 -14.37 16.97 -6.64
N ALA A 109 -13.44 17.88 -6.93
CA ALA A 109 -12.01 17.64 -6.82
C ALA A 109 -11.59 17.39 -5.36
N LEU A 110 -12.12 18.19 -4.42
CA LEU A 110 -11.88 17.98 -3.00
C LEU A 110 -12.42 16.62 -2.54
N GLY A 111 -13.63 16.25 -2.93
CA GLY A 111 -14.22 14.95 -2.62
C GLY A 111 -13.40 13.78 -3.16
N MET A 112 -12.91 13.87 -4.40
CA MET A 112 -12.05 12.84 -5.00
C MET A 112 -10.69 12.74 -4.31
N VAL A 113 -10.05 13.88 -3.99
CA VAL A 113 -8.77 13.90 -3.27
C VAL A 113 -8.94 13.30 -1.87
N LEU A 114 -9.99 13.69 -1.14
CA LEU A 114 -10.29 13.12 0.17
C LEU A 114 -10.58 11.62 0.06
N ARG A 115 -11.33 11.17 -0.95
CA ARG A 115 -11.55 9.74 -1.18
C ARG A 115 -10.25 8.99 -1.44
N LEU A 116 -9.36 9.55 -2.26
CA LEU A 116 -8.05 8.95 -2.52
C LEU A 116 -7.28 8.73 -1.23
N PHE A 117 -7.25 9.73 -0.34
CA PHE A 117 -6.61 9.59 0.97
C PHE A 117 -7.33 8.57 1.86
N ALA A 118 -8.66 8.65 1.97
CA ALA A 118 -9.45 7.77 2.83
C ALA A 118 -9.34 6.28 2.42
N VAL A 119 -9.14 6.00 1.13
CA VAL A 119 -8.96 4.64 0.60
C VAL A 119 -7.52 4.16 0.73
N ALA A 120 -6.54 5.03 0.50
CA ALA A 120 -5.14 4.66 0.43
C ALA A 120 -4.42 4.63 1.79
N LEU A 121 -4.78 5.54 2.71
CA LEU A 121 -4.16 5.62 4.04
C LEU A 121 -4.27 4.31 4.84
N PRO A 122 -5.41 3.59 4.86
CA PRO A 122 -5.51 2.35 5.63
C PRO A 122 -4.51 1.31 5.15
N GLY A 123 -4.34 1.20 3.82
CA GLY A 123 -3.34 0.34 3.20
C GLY A 123 -1.92 0.71 3.64
N VAL A 124 -1.58 2.01 3.64
CA VAL A 124 -0.27 2.49 4.11
C VAL A 124 -0.04 2.11 5.58
N ILE A 125 -1.04 2.24 6.44
CA ILE A 125 -0.95 1.86 7.87
C ILE A 125 -0.72 0.34 8.02
N VAL A 126 -1.46 -0.48 7.28
CA VAL A 126 -1.30 -1.95 7.33
C VAL A 126 0.10 -2.35 6.89
N PHE A 127 0.57 -1.87 5.74
CA PHE A 127 1.93 -2.17 5.25
C PHE A 127 3.03 -1.58 6.13
N ALA A 128 2.76 -0.48 6.84
CA ALA A 128 3.69 0.11 7.78
C ALA A 128 3.85 -0.71 9.06
N THR A 129 2.79 -1.40 9.50
CA THR A 129 2.72 -2.07 10.80
C THR A 129 2.76 -3.60 10.71
N THR A 130 3.07 -4.15 9.53
CA THR A 130 2.98 -5.59 9.27
C THR A 130 4.27 -6.12 8.63
N ASP A 131 4.86 -7.16 9.23
CA ASP A 131 5.98 -7.88 8.64
C ASP A 131 5.48 -8.78 7.48
N PRO A 132 6.14 -8.79 6.31
CA PRO A 132 5.75 -9.64 5.18
C PRO A 132 5.77 -11.14 5.53
N THR A 133 6.62 -11.57 6.46
CA THR A 133 6.70 -12.95 6.95
C THR A 133 5.43 -13.31 7.74
N ASP A 134 5.00 -12.44 8.65
CA ASP A 134 3.79 -12.65 9.45
C ASP A 134 2.54 -12.61 8.57
N LEU A 135 2.50 -11.72 7.58
CA LEU A 135 1.42 -11.66 6.60
C LEU A 135 1.31 -12.95 5.78
N ALA A 136 2.43 -13.47 5.28
CA ALA A 136 2.45 -14.73 4.54
C ALA A 136 1.99 -15.90 5.43
N ASP A 137 2.51 -16.00 6.66
CA ASP A 137 2.13 -17.03 7.62
C ASP A 137 0.63 -16.97 7.96
N ALA A 138 0.08 -15.76 8.12
CA ALA A 138 -1.34 -15.54 8.42
C ALA A 138 -2.25 -15.83 7.22
N LEU A 139 -1.83 -15.51 5.99
CA LEU A 139 -2.58 -15.86 4.78
C LEU A 139 -2.70 -17.38 4.60
N ILE A 140 -1.62 -18.12 4.88
CA ILE A 140 -1.63 -19.59 4.81
C ILE A 140 -2.53 -20.18 5.90
N GLN A 141 -2.44 -19.69 7.13
CA GLN A 141 -3.14 -20.30 8.27
C GLN A 141 -4.61 -19.89 8.39
N ASN A 142 -4.92 -18.61 8.18
CA ASN A 142 -6.25 -18.06 8.44
C ASN A 142 -7.12 -18.06 7.18
N VAL A 143 -6.55 -17.67 6.04
CA VAL A 143 -7.26 -17.58 4.75
C VAL A 143 -7.13 -18.90 3.96
N LYS A 144 -6.33 -19.85 4.45
CA LYS A 144 -6.04 -21.12 3.77
C LYS A 144 -5.49 -20.92 2.34
N ALA A 145 -4.72 -19.84 2.14
CA ALA A 145 -4.10 -19.56 0.86
C ALA A 145 -3.11 -20.69 0.48
N PRO A 146 -2.97 -21.04 -0.82
CA PRO A 146 -2.04 -22.08 -1.23
C PRO A 146 -0.60 -21.74 -0.83
N ALA A 147 -0.01 -22.56 0.03
CA ALA A 147 1.31 -22.30 0.62
C ALA A 147 2.42 -22.12 -0.43
N ARG A 148 2.29 -22.76 -1.60
CA ARG A 148 3.22 -22.59 -2.74
C ARG A 148 3.33 -21.13 -3.19
N PHE A 149 2.22 -20.40 -3.26
CA PHE A 149 2.19 -19.02 -3.72
C PHE A 149 2.60 -18.06 -2.61
N ALA A 150 2.12 -18.27 -1.38
CA ALA A 150 2.46 -17.42 -0.25
C ALA A 150 3.95 -17.48 0.10
N ILE A 151 4.55 -18.69 0.10
CA ILE A 151 5.98 -18.87 0.38
C ILE A 151 6.83 -18.41 -0.80
N GLY A 152 6.38 -18.62 -2.04
CA GLY A 152 7.04 -18.08 -3.23
C GLY A 152 7.07 -16.55 -3.23
N ALA A 153 5.96 -15.90 -2.90
CA ALA A 153 5.88 -14.45 -2.77
C ALA A 153 6.80 -13.95 -1.64
N LEU A 154 6.79 -14.61 -0.47
CA LEU A 154 7.69 -14.26 0.63
C LEU A 154 9.16 -14.39 0.25
N ALA A 155 9.53 -15.47 -0.48
CA ALA A 155 10.88 -15.65 -0.99
C ALA A 155 11.28 -14.53 -1.96
N ALA A 156 10.37 -14.13 -2.86
CA ALA A 156 10.59 -12.99 -3.75
C ALA A 156 10.79 -11.68 -2.98
N PHE A 157 9.97 -11.38 -1.97
CA PHE A 157 10.13 -10.21 -1.11
C PHE A 157 11.49 -10.19 -0.40
N ARG A 158 11.98 -11.35 0.07
CA ARG A 158 13.33 -11.47 0.67
C ARG A 158 14.46 -11.32 -0.35
N LEU A 159 14.21 -11.63 -1.62
CA LEU A 159 15.20 -11.48 -2.69
C LEU A 159 15.41 -10.02 -3.11
N VAL A 160 14.38 -9.18 -3.03
CA VAL A 160 14.43 -7.76 -3.41
C VAL A 160 15.61 -6.99 -2.76
N PRO A 161 15.81 -7.01 -1.44
CA PRO A 161 16.94 -6.30 -0.83
C PRO A 161 18.29 -6.86 -1.27
N LEU A 162 18.39 -8.18 -1.51
CA LEU A 162 19.61 -8.81 -2.01
C LEU A 162 19.92 -8.35 -3.45
N LEU A 163 18.91 -8.27 -4.31
CA LEU A 163 19.06 -7.73 -5.67
C LEU A 163 19.49 -6.27 -5.67
N ALA A 164 18.98 -5.46 -4.75
CA ALA A 164 19.40 -4.07 -4.61
C ALA A 164 20.88 -3.95 -4.19
N GLN A 165 21.34 -4.81 -3.29
CA GLN A 165 22.76 -4.88 -2.91
C GLN A 165 23.63 -5.35 -4.08
N GLU A 166 23.21 -6.37 -4.82
CA GLU A 166 23.93 -6.84 -6.00
C GLU A 166 23.98 -5.79 -7.11
N TRP A 167 22.90 -5.05 -7.33
CA TRP A 167 22.88 -3.92 -8.26
C TRP A 167 24.00 -2.93 -7.92
N GLN A 168 24.11 -2.57 -6.64
CA GLN A 168 25.16 -1.66 -6.16
C GLN A 168 26.56 -2.26 -6.31
N MET A 169 26.74 -3.55 -5.98
CA MET A 169 28.02 -4.24 -6.13
C MET A 169 28.48 -4.31 -7.59
N ILE A 170 27.58 -4.66 -8.53
CA ILE A 170 27.88 -4.68 -9.97
C ILE A 170 28.25 -3.28 -10.44
N GLY A 171 27.52 -2.25 -10.00
CA GLY A 171 27.83 -0.86 -10.31
C GLY A 171 29.21 -0.42 -9.81
N MET A 172 29.59 -0.80 -8.60
CA MET A 172 30.92 -0.52 -8.05
C MET A 172 32.03 -1.27 -8.80
N ALA A 173 31.82 -2.56 -9.10
CA ALA A 173 32.79 -3.38 -9.84
C ALA A 173 33.03 -2.87 -11.27
N ARG A 174 31.97 -2.41 -11.95
CA ARG A 174 32.08 -1.81 -13.30
C ARG A 174 32.86 -0.50 -13.28
N ARG A 175 32.58 0.39 -12.31
CA ARG A 175 33.35 1.63 -12.15
C ARG A 175 34.82 1.37 -11.85
N ALA A 176 35.14 0.36 -11.03
CA ALA A 176 36.52 -0.05 -10.77
C ALA A 176 37.25 -0.55 -12.04
N ARG A 177 36.52 -1.11 -13.01
CA ARG A 177 37.04 -1.53 -14.32
C ARG A 177 37.06 -0.39 -15.36
N GLY A 178 36.81 0.85 -14.95
CA GLY A 178 36.73 2.01 -15.86
C GLY A 178 35.48 2.05 -16.73
N VAL A 179 34.49 1.19 -16.48
CA VAL A 179 33.23 1.16 -17.23
C VAL A 179 32.25 2.12 -16.56
N ASP A 180 32.23 3.37 -17.02
CA ASP A 180 31.27 4.40 -16.62
C ASP A 180 30.59 5.04 -17.85
N ALA A 181 29.32 5.40 -17.72
CA ALA A 181 28.55 6.03 -18.79
C ALA A 181 28.73 7.55 -18.87
N GLY A 182 29.35 8.16 -17.85
CA GLY A 182 29.59 9.61 -17.80
C GLY A 182 28.30 10.41 -18.02
N ARG A 183 28.32 11.35 -18.98
CA ARG A 183 27.15 12.20 -19.34
C ARG A 183 26.32 11.65 -20.51
N ASN A 184 26.72 10.54 -21.15
CA ASN A 184 26.02 10.03 -22.34
C ASN A 184 24.76 9.22 -21.94
N PRO A 185 23.55 9.66 -22.33
CA PRO A 185 22.30 8.99 -21.95
C PRO A 185 22.17 7.59 -22.57
N VAL A 186 22.67 7.36 -23.78
CA VAL A 186 22.62 6.06 -24.46
C VAL A 186 23.53 5.05 -23.75
N ALA A 187 24.73 5.49 -23.36
CA ALA A 187 25.65 4.67 -22.58
C ALA A 187 25.05 4.30 -21.21
N LYS A 188 24.35 5.24 -20.55
CA LYS A 188 23.65 4.96 -19.29
C LYS A 188 22.57 3.89 -19.46
N LEU A 189 21.77 3.99 -20.51
CA LEU A 189 20.71 3.00 -20.78
C LEU A 189 21.29 1.62 -21.08
N ARG A 190 22.37 1.54 -21.86
CA ARG A 190 23.07 0.28 -22.15
C ARG A 190 23.70 -0.34 -20.90
N LEU A 191 24.29 0.46 -20.01
CA LEU A 191 24.81 -0.02 -18.74
C LEU A 191 23.70 -0.49 -17.80
N PHE A 192 22.58 0.24 -17.75
CA PHE A 192 21.41 -0.16 -16.99
C PHE A 192 20.86 -1.51 -17.48
N GLY A 193 20.61 -1.66 -18.79
CA GLY A 193 20.11 -2.90 -19.38
C GLY A 193 21.05 -4.08 -19.16
N SER A 194 22.35 -3.91 -19.39
CA SER A 194 23.33 -4.99 -19.17
C SER A 194 23.53 -5.36 -17.70
N THR A 195 23.34 -4.42 -16.77
CA THR A 195 23.35 -4.71 -15.32
C THR A 195 22.08 -5.44 -14.91
N GLY A 196 20.92 -4.99 -15.42
CA GLY A 196 19.63 -5.66 -15.23
C GLY A 196 19.64 -7.11 -15.75
N PHE A 197 20.21 -7.34 -16.94
CA PHE A 197 20.36 -8.68 -17.48
C PHE A 197 21.24 -9.58 -16.60
N ALA A 198 22.38 -9.07 -16.11
CA ALA A 198 23.24 -9.81 -15.20
C ALA A 198 22.51 -10.18 -13.89
N LEU A 199 21.74 -9.25 -13.32
CA LEU A 199 20.91 -9.54 -12.15
C LEU A 199 19.80 -10.54 -12.44
N LEU A 200 19.16 -10.48 -13.61
CA LEU A 200 18.12 -11.41 -14.01
C LEU A 200 18.66 -12.85 -14.04
N VAL A 201 19.83 -13.05 -14.66
CA VAL A 201 20.51 -14.36 -14.67
C VAL A 201 20.84 -14.81 -13.26
N GLY A 202 21.34 -13.91 -12.40
CA GLY A 202 21.61 -14.21 -10.99
C GLY A 202 20.35 -14.57 -10.19
N ALA A 203 19.24 -13.88 -10.45
CA ALA A 203 17.94 -14.15 -9.83
C ALA A 203 17.40 -15.52 -10.25
N ILE A 204 17.43 -15.85 -11.55
CA ILE A 204 17.00 -17.15 -12.08
C ILE A 204 17.81 -18.27 -11.41
N ARG A 205 19.15 -18.16 -11.40
CA ARG A 205 20.02 -19.19 -10.81
C ARG A 205 19.74 -19.41 -9.33
N ARG A 206 19.46 -18.34 -8.56
CA ARG A 206 19.07 -18.45 -7.15
C ARG A 206 17.69 -19.06 -6.97
N GLY A 207 16.72 -18.67 -7.79
CA GLY A 207 15.38 -19.24 -7.80
C GLY A 207 15.41 -20.75 -8.06
N THR A 208 16.17 -21.20 -9.06
CA THR A 208 16.35 -22.63 -9.36
C THR A 208 16.98 -23.38 -8.19
N ARG A 209 18.03 -22.83 -7.57
CA ARG A 209 18.66 -23.45 -6.38
C ARG A 209 17.70 -23.53 -5.20
N LEU A 210 16.90 -22.49 -4.98
CA LEU A 210 15.90 -22.48 -3.92
C LEU A 210 14.81 -23.53 -4.18
N ALA A 211 14.31 -23.63 -5.41
CA ALA A 211 13.33 -24.64 -5.80
C ALA A 211 13.87 -26.06 -5.56
N VAL A 212 15.06 -26.39 -6.08
CA VAL A 212 15.69 -27.70 -5.88
C VAL A 212 15.91 -27.99 -4.38
N ALA A 213 16.31 -26.99 -3.59
CA ALA A 213 16.47 -27.16 -2.15
C ALA A 213 15.14 -27.36 -1.41
N MET A 214 14.04 -26.77 -1.90
CA MET A 214 12.69 -26.98 -1.38
C MET A 214 12.19 -28.39 -1.70
N ASP A 215 12.41 -28.85 -2.94
CA ASP A 215 12.04 -30.21 -3.37
C ASP A 215 12.82 -31.27 -2.60
N ALA A 216 14.14 -31.08 -2.43
CA ALA A 216 14.98 -31.99 -1.64
C ALA A 216 14.56 -32.07 -0.15
N ARG A 217 13.89 -31.04 0.38
CA ARG A 217 13.33 -31.01 1.74
C ARG A 217 11.88 -31.50 1.80
N GLY A 218 11.33 -32.02 0.70
CA GLY A 218 9.96 -32.53 0.64
C GLY A 218 8.91 -31.44 0.81
N PHE A 219 9.15 -30.22 0.32
CA PHE A 219 8.21 -29.10 0.48
C PHE A 219 6.80 -29.39 -0.06
N ASP A 220 6.70 -30.18 -1.13
CA ASP A 220 5.44 -30.62 -1.74
C ASP A 220 5.25 -32.14 -1.65
N ALA A 221 5.67 -32.75 -0.53
CA ALA A 221 5.60 -34.21 -0.32
C ALA A 221 4.17 -34.76 -0.08
N GLY A 222 3.11 -33.97 -0.31
CA GLY A 222 1.71 -34.40 -0.19
C GLY A 222 1.20 -34.72 1.23
N GLY A 223 2.07 -34.69 2.25
CA GLY A 223 1.71 -34.96 3.64
C GLY A 223 1.13 -33.75 4.40
N PRO A 224 0.51 -33.96 5.58
CA PRO A 224 0.01 -32.89 6.43
C PRO A 224 1.16 -32.00 6.91
N ARG A 225 1.07 -30.69 6.65
CA ARG A 225 2.11 -29.71 7.03
C ARG A 225 1.95 -29.26 8.49
N THR A 226 3.04 -29.24 9.22
CA THR A 226 3.14 -28.59 10.54
C THR A 226 3.66 -27.16 10.41
N VAL A 227 3.19 -26.25 11.27
CA VAL A 227 3.56 -24.83 11.23
C VAL A 227 4.41 -24.45 12.44
N ALA A 228 5.57 -23.84 12.19
CA ALA A 228 6.51 -23.42 13.24
C ALA A 228 6.00 -22.20 14.04
N ARG A 229 5.38 -21.22 13.38
CA ARG A 229 4.78 -20.03 14.01
C ARG A 229 3.27 -20.06 13.84
N ARG A 230 2.54 -20.31 14.93
CA ARG A 230 1.07 -20.31 14.89
C ARG A 230 0.52 -18.89 14.88
N GLN A 231 -0.24 -18.56 13.84
CA GLN A 231 -1.03 -17.33 13.75
C GLN A 231 -2.45 -17.65 14.22
N ARG A 232 -2.78 -17.30 15.46
CA ARG A 232 -4.15 -17.49 15.98
C ARG A 232 -5.00 -16.29 15.59
N PHE A 233 -6.21 -16.54 15.09
CA PHE A 233 -7.22 -15.51 14.95
C PHE A 233 -7.98 -15.39 16.28
N THR A 234 -7.89 -14.24 16.93
CA THR A 234 -8.52 -13.99 18.23
C THR A 234 -9.82 -13.20 18.05
N VAL A 235 -10.72 -13.25 19.04
CA VAL A 235 -11.98 -12.47 19.04
C VAL A 235 -11.70 -10.97 18.83
N ALA A 236 -10.62 -10.47 19.42
CA ALA A 236 -10.22 -9.08 19.26
C ALA A 236 -9.76 -8.73 17.83
N ASP A 237 -9.29 -9.70 17.04
CA ASP A 237 -9.03 -9.49 15.60
C ASP A 237 -10.35 -9.37 14.82
N GLY A 238 -11.38 -10.12 15.21
CA GLY A 238 -12.74 -9.95 14.68
C GLY A 238 -13.35 -8.60 15.07
N LEU A 239 -13.16 -8.16 16.31
CA LEU A 239 -13.61 -6.83 16.78
C LEU A 239 -12.93 -5.69 16.03
N LEU A 240 -11.67 -5.85 15.61
CA LEU A 240 -11.01 -4.86 14.76
C LEU A 240 -11.70 -4.70 13.40
N VAL A 241 -12.04 -5.82 12.75
CA VAL A 241 -12.75 -5.80 11.46
C VAL A 241 -14.17 -5.24 11.63
N ALA A 242 -14.88 -5.67 12.68
CA ALA A 242 -16.21 -5.14 12.99
C ALA A 242 -16.18 -3.65 13.32
N GLY A 243 -15.20 -3.20 14.10
CA GLY A 243 -14.99 -1.78 14.41
C GLY A 243 -14.72 -0.95 13.15
N ALA A 244 -13.88 -1.45 12.24
CA ALA A 244 -13.64 -0.79 10.95
C ALA A 244 -14.92 -0.67 10.12
N LEU A 245 -15.75 -1.73 10.09
CA LEU A 245 -17.06 -1.70 9.42
C LEU A 245 -18.00 -0.67 10.06
N VAL A 246 -18.11 -0.65 11.40
CA VAL A 246 -18.96 0.29 12.14
C VAL A 246 -18.53 1.73 11.89
N VAL A 247 -17.23 2.02 11.91
CA VAL A 247 -16.73 3.36 11.62
C VAL A 247 -17.02 3.76 10.17
N ALA A 248 -16.77 2.87 9.21
CA ALA A 248 -17.03 3.16 7.80
C ALA A 248 -18.53 3.38 7.53
N ALA A 249 -19.38 2.50 8.04
CA ALA A 249 -20.83 2.63 7.95
C ALA A 249 -21.35 3.88 8.70
N GLY A 250 -20.78 4.20 9.86
CA GLY A 250 -21.10 5.42 10.61
C GLY A 250 -20.75 6.69 9.82
N SER A 251 -19.58 6.71 9.17
CA SER A 251 -19.18 7.84 8.31
C SER A 251 -20.14 8.05 7.13
N LEU A 252 -20.64 6.95 6.56
CA LEU A 252 -21.64 6.95 5.50
C LEU A 252 -23.00 7.43 6.02
N ALA A 253 -23.46 6.89 7.16
CA ALA A 253 -24.72 7.27 7.78
C ALA A 253 -24.77 8.76 8.15
N VAL A 254 -23.65 9.32 8.64
CA VAL A 254 -23.53 10.76 8.87
C VAL A 254 -23.64 11.54 7.56
N SER A 255 -22.99 11.10 6.47
CA SER A 255 -23.13 11.74 5.16
C SER A 255 -24.56 11.69 4.62
N VAL A 256 -25.29 10.59 4.86
CA VAL A 256 -26.72 10.45 4.52
C VAL A 256 -27.57 11.38 5.37
N ALA A 257 -27.34 11.45 6.69
CA ALA A 257 -28.09 12.31 7.60
C ALA A 257 -27.89 13.82 7.32
N VAL A 258 -26.69 14.20 6.86
CA VAL A 258 -26.37 15.57 6.44
C VAL A 258 -26.97 15.90 5.05
N GLY A 259 -27.59 14.92 4.37
CA GLY A 259 -28.24 15.11 3.08
C GLY A 259 -27.27 15.33 1.92
N THR A 260 -25.97 15.12 2.15
CA THR A 260 -24.95 15.26 1.10
C THR A 260 -24.80 14.02 0.26
N PHE A 261 -25.49 12.91 0.57
CA PHE A 261 -25.21 11.61 -0.02
C PHE A 261 -25.46 11.54 -1.54
N ARG A 262 -24.38 11.38 -2.30
CA ARG A 262 -24.42 11.05 -3.73
C ARG A 262 -23.85 9.64 -3.90
N PRO A 263 -24.69 8.63 -4.17
CA PRO A 263 -24.19 7.28 -4.42
C PRO A 263 -23.38 7.26 -5.71
N LEU A 264 -22.34 6.42 -5.76
CA LEU A 264 -21.54 6.21 -6.97
C LEU A 264 -22.28 5.36 -8.01
N ILE A 265 -23.29 4.60 -7.58
CA ILE A 265 -24.18 3.79 -8.41
C ILE A 265 -25.59 4.36 -8.23
N GLY A 266 -26.06 5.10 -9.23
CA GLY A 266 -27.34 5.81 -9.24
C GLY A 266 -27.34 6.89 -10.29
#